data_AF-A0A2E9SHP7-F1
#
_entry.id   AF-A0A2E9SHP7-F1
#
_cell.length_a   1.000
_cell.length_b   1.000
_cell.length_c   1.000
_cell.angle_alpha   90.00
_cell.angle_beta   90.00
_cell.angle_gamma   90.00
#
_symmetry.space_group_name_H-M   'P 1'
#
loop_
_entity.id
_entity.type
_entity.pdbx_description
1 polymer ?
#
loop_
_entity_poly.entity_id
_entity_poly.type
_entity_poly.pdbx_seq_one_letter_code
_entity_poly.pdbx_strand_id
1 'polypeptide(L)'
;MNVENRHRLVYHADLGLFLLLATPWVNQQLLTLIFSFGQQELYQGAAAQAITVFVGLMGVLGFGLSYLRLGVDDSRTVVARSALVKALAALWLFYAYLCGLSPIFLLLAAMDAAALLLLLSSLRRR
;
A
#
# COMPACT_ATOMS: atom_id res chain seq x y z
N MET A 1 -2.33 14.11 20.93
CA MET A 1 -1.54 12.96 20.44
C MET A 1 -0.10 13.39 20.21
N ASN A 2 0.85 12.83 20.96
CA ASN A 2 2.28 13.02 20.70
C ASN A 2 2.59 12.55 19.27
N VAL A 3 3.41 13.30 18.54
CA VAL A 3 3.76 13.04 17.13
C VAL A 3 4.46 11.69 16.95
N GLU A 4 5.10 11.18 18.01
CA GLU A 4 5.67 9.83 18.09
C GLU A 4 4.63 8.70 17.92
N ASN A 5 3.33 8.97 18.08
CA ASN A 5 2.29 8.00 17.75
C ASN A 5 1.79 8.11 16.29
N ARG A 6 2.16 9.17 15.55
CA ARG A 6 1.63 9.43 14.20
C ARG A 6 2.26 8.54 13.13
N HIS A 7 3.52 8.15 13.24
CA HIS A 7 4.13 7.23 12.27
C HIS A 7 3.64 5.79 12.48
N ARG A 8 3.32 5.39 13.72
CA ARG A 8 2.67 4.11 14.01
C ARG A 8 1.29 3.98 13.37
N LEU A 9 0.59 5.09 13.17
CA LEU A 9 -0.69 5.10 12.45
C LEU A 9 -0.54 4.64 11.00
N VAL A 10 0.61 4.93 10.35
CA VAL A 10 0.92 4.43 9.01
C VAL A 10 1.03 2.90 9.02
N TYR A 11 1.68 2.32 10.03
CA TYR A 11 1.82 0.87 10.15
C TYR A 11 0.49 0.16 10.41
N HIS A 12 -0.38 0.75 11.23
CA HIS A 12 -1.74 0.24 11.43
C HIS A 12 -2.60 0.34 10.17
N ALA A 13 -2.51 1.46 9.43
CA ALA A 13 -3.21 1.63 8.17
C ALA A 13 -2.73 0.61 7.12
N ASP A 14 -1.42 0.38 7.03
CA ASP A 14 -0.84 -0.64 6.15
C ASP A 14 -1.31 -2.03 6.51
N LEU A 15 -1.37 -2.37 7.81
CA LEU A 15 -1.87 -3.65 8.28
C LEU A 15 -3.34 -3.87 7.89
N GLY A 16 -4.18 -2.84 8.05
CA GLY A 16 -5.58 -2.88 7.61
C GLY A 16 -5.72 -3.07 6.11
N LEU A 17 -4.97 -2.30 5.32
CA LEU A 17 -4.97 -2.41 3.85
C LEU A 17 -4.55 -3.81 3.40
N PHE A 18 -3.45 -4.33 3.94
CA PHE A 18 -2.96 -5.65 3.58
C PHE A 18 -3.90 -6.78 4.01
N LEU A 19 -4.64 -6.62 5.11
CA LEU A 19 -5.68 -7.55 5.50
C LEU A 19 -6.84 -7.59 4.48
N LEU A 20 -7.26 -6.42 3.98
CA LEU A 20 -8.29 -6.33 2.94
C LEU A 20 -7.81 -7.02 1.65
N LEU A 21 -6.54 -6.80 1.26
CA LEU A 21 -5.94 -7.43 0.09
C LEU A 21 -5.73 -8.94 0.27
N ALA A 22 -5.41 -9.40 1.48
CA ALA A 22 -5.23 -10.82 1.78
C ALA A 22 -6.55 -11.61 1.77
N THR A 23 -7.68 -10.93 2.03
CA THR A 23 -8.99 -11.57 2.08
C THR A 23 -9.53 -11.77 0.66
N PRO A 24 -9.67 -13.02 0.15
CA PRO A 24 -9.90 -13.28 -1.27
C PRO A 24 -11.13 -12.58 -1.85
N TRP A 25 -12.25 -12.64 -1.13
CA TRP A 25 -13.51 -12.02 -1.58
C TRP A 25 -13.41 -10.49 -1.60
N VAL A 26 -12.82 -9.88 -0.56
CA VAL A 26 -12.68 -8.42 -0.46
C VAL A 26 -11.71 -7.89 -1.51
N ASN A 27 -10.58 -8.56 -1.71
CA ASN A 27 -9.60 -8.23 -2.73
C ASN A 27 -10.22 -8.24 -4.13
N GLN A 28 -10.98 -9.27 -4.47
CA GLN A 28 -11.67 -9.34 -5.75
C GLN A 28 -12.61 -8.15 -5.95
N GLN A 29 -13.43 -7.80 -4.96
CA GLN A 29 -14.33 -6.64 -5.02
C GLN A 29 -13.56 -5.32 -5.16
N LEU A 30 -12.47 -5.16 -4.41
CA LEU A 30 -11.61 -3.97 -4.44
C LEU A 30 -10.99 -3.79 -5.83
N LEU A 31 -10.44 -4.85 -6.42
CA LEU A 31 -9.83 -4.79 -7.74
C LEU A 31 -10.88 -4.56 -8.83
N THR A 32 -12.05 -5.20 -8.74
CA THR A 32 -13.17 -4.90 -9.65
C THR A 32 -13.54 -3.42 -9.58
N LEU A 33 -13.61 -2.83 -8.38
CA LEU A 33 -13.85 -1.40 -8.21
C LEU A 33 -12.70 -0.55 -8.77
N ILE A 34 -11.44 -0.92 -8.55
CA ILE A 34 -10.29 -0.18 -9.08
C ILE A 34 -10.32 -0.13 -10.61
N PHE A 35 -10.54 -1.28 -11.24
CA PHE A 35 -10.55 -1.40 -12.70
C PHE A 35 -11.87 -0.90 -13.32
N SER A 36 -12.97 -0.75 -12.57
CA SER A 36 -14.22 -0.20 -13.11
C SER A 36 -14.08 1.25 -13.57
N PHE A 37 -13.15 2.02 -12.99
CA PHE A 37 -12.83 3.39 -13.40
C PHE A 37 -11.71 3.47 -14.45
N GLY A 38 -11.17 2.33 -14.89
CA GLY A 38 -10.00 2.25 -15.75
C GLY A 38 -10.17 1.25 -16.90
N GLN A 39 -9.09 0.55 -17.24
CA GLN A 39 -9.09 -0.45 -18.31
C GLN A 39 -9.74 -1.76 -17.85
N GLN A 40 -11.06 -1.84 -18.04
CA GLN A 40 -11.83 -3.04 -17.71
C GLN A 40 -11.42 -4.27 -18.53
N GLU A 41 -10.89 -4.09 -19.75
CA GLU A 41 -10.42 -5.18 -20.61
C GLU A 41 -9.23 -5.94 -20.01
N LEU A 42 -8.37 -5.26 -19.25
CA LEU A 42 -7.20 -5.85 -18.60
C LEU A 42 -7.60 -6.75 -17.41
N TYR A 43 -8.73 -6.45 -16.78
CA TYR A 43 -9.22 -7.17 -15.61
C TYR A 43 -10.39 -8.10 -15.96
N GLN A 44 -10.17 -8.98 -16.94
CA GLN A 44 -11.12 -10.02 -17.36
C GLN A 44 -10.45 -11.39 -17.51
N GLY A 45 -11.27 -12.45 -17.46
CA GLY A 45 -10.84 -13.83 -17.71
C GLY A 45 -9.66 -14.27 -16.85
N ALA A 46 -8.68 -14.94 -17.48
CA ALA A 46 -7.49 -15.46 -16.80
C ALA A 46 -6.59 -14.36 -16.22
N ALA A 47 -6.56 -13.17 -16.84
CA ALA A 47 -5.77 -12.04 -16.36
C ALA A 47 -6.30 -11.51 -15.02
N ALA A 48 -7.63 -11.37 -14.89
CA ALA A 48 -8.26 -10.97 -13.62
C ALA A 48 -7.91 -11.94 -12.48
N GLN A 49 -7.95 -13.24 -12.76
CA GLN A 49 -7.61 -14.26 -11.77
C GLN A 49 -6.14 -14.17 -11.36
N ALA A 50 -5.22 -14.05 -12.33
CA ALA A 50 -3.79 -13.90 -12.06
C ALA A 50 -3.49 -12.64 -11.23
N ILE A 51 -4.10 -11.50 -11.58
CA ILE A 51 -3.96 -10.24 -10.84
C ILE A 51 -4.50 -10.39 -9.42
N THR A 52 -5.69 -10.96 -9.24
CA THR A 52 -6.31 -11.16 -7.92
C THR A 52 -5.43 -12.02 -7.02
N VAL A 53 -4.94 -13.15 -7.54
CA VAL A 53 -4.05 -14.06 -6.80
C VAL A 53 -2.74 -13.35 -6.43
N PHE A 54 -2.12 -12.67 -7.39
CA PHE A 54 -0.87 -11.94 -7.15
C PHE A 54 -1.05 -10.86 -6.07
N VAL A 55 -2.07 -10.02 -6.19
CA VAL A 55 -2.39 -8.98 -5.20
C VAL A 55 -2.71 -9.59 -3.85
N GLY A 56 -3.38 -10.74 -3.82
CA GLY A 56 -3.68 -11.47 -2.58
C GLY A 56 -2.44 -11.97 -1.86
N LEU A 57 -1.50 -12.58 -2.60
CA LEU A 57 -0.22 -13.02 -2.06
C LEU A 57 0.60 -11.84 -1.53
N MET A 58 0.64 -10.74 -2.28
CA MET A 58 1.28 -9.51 -1.83
C MET A 58 0.60 -8.92 -0.59
N GLY A 59 -0.72 -9.04 -0.49
CA GLY A 59 -1.49 -8.71 0.70
C GLY A 59 -1.07 -9.51 1.93
N VAL A 60 -0.96 -10.84 1.81
CA VAL A 60 -0.53 -11.71 2.91
C VAL A 60 0.90 -11.38 3.36
N LEU A 61 1.81 -11.21 2.41
CA LEU A 61 3.21 -10.86 2.69
C LEU A 61 3.31 -9.48 3.35
N GLY A 62 2.60 -8.48 2.81
CA GLY A 62 2.55 -7.13 3.36
C GLY A 62 1.96 -7.11 4.77
N PHE A 63 0.93 -7.90 5.03
CA PHE A 63 0.32 -8.04 6.36
C PHE A 63 1.34 -8.56 7.38
N GLY A 64 2.04 -9.64 7.05
CA GLY A 64 3.09 -10.21 7.90
C GLY A 64 4.20 -9.21 8.19
N LEU A 65 4.69 -8.50 7.17
CA LEU A 65 5.74 -7.49 7.33
C LEU A 65 5.29 -6.29 8.17
N SER A 66 4.07 -5.80 7.98
CA SER A 66 3.52 -4.69 8.77
C SER A 66 3.26 -5.10 10.21
N TYR A 67 2.80 -6.33 10.45
CA TYR A 67 2.64 -6.89 11.79
C TYR A 67 3.99 -6.99 12.51
N LEU A 68 5.01 -7.52 11.85
CA LEU A 68 6.36 -7.60 12.41
C LEU A 68 6.91 -6.20 12.73
N ARG A 69 6.69 -5.19 11.86
CA ARG A 69 7.12 -3.81 12.12
C ARG A 69 6.47 -3.19 13.35
N LEU A 70 5.21 -3.50 13.65
CA LEU A 70 4.54 -3.02 14.87
C LEU A 70 5.13 -3.60 16.15
N GLY A 71 5.71 -4.81 16.08
CA GLY A 71 6.36 -5.50 17.20
C GLY A 71 7.84 -5.17 17.39
N VAL A 72 8.45 -4.39 16.49
CA VAL A 72 9.86 -3.98 16.59
C VAL A 72 9.96 -2.59 17.22
N ASP A 73 10.95 -2.38 18.09
CA ASP A 73 11.21 -1.08 18.67
C ASP A 73 11.51 -0.03 17.59
N ASP A 74 10.92 1.15 17.76
CA ASP A 74 11.05 2.24 16.79
C ASP A 74 12.50 2.71 16.73
N SER A 75 13.20 2.39 15.64
CA SER A 75 14.55 2.87 15.35
C SER A 75 14.58 3.70 14.07
N ARG A 76 15.57 4.60 13.97
CA ARG A 76 15.75 5.46 12.79
C ARG A 76 15.85 4.64 11.49
N THR A 77 16.51 3.48 11.56
CA THR A 77 16.66 2.55 10.45
C THR A 77 15.33 1.93 10.00
N VAL A 78 14.45 1.57 10.95
CA VAL A 78 13.12 1.00 10.63
C VAL A 78 12.24 2.04 9.94
N VAL A 79 12.24 3.28 10.42
CA VAL A 79 11.48 4.37 9.80
C VAL A 79 12.03 4.71 8.41
N ALA A 80 13.36 4.75 8.23
CA ALA A 80 13.99 4.99 6.93
C ALA A 80 13.65 3.91 5.90
N ARG A 81 13.69 2.63 6.29
CA ARG A 81 13.26 1.52 5.42
C ARG A 81 11.79 1.62 5.05
N SER A 82 10.92 1.95 6.02
CA SER A 82 9.49 2.12 5.77
C SER A 82 9.21 3.28 4.82
N ALA A 83 9.94 4.40 4.96
CA ALA A 83 9.87 5.53 4.03
C ALA A 83 10.28 5.10 2.61
N LEU A 84 11.36 4.34 2.46
CA LEU A 84 11.81 3.82 1.16
C LEU A 84 10.72 2.95 0.51
N VAL A 85 10.11 2.03 1.26
CA VAL A 85 9.00 1.20 0.75
C VAL A 85 7.83 2.07 0.28
N LYS A 86 7.44 3.10 1.06
CA LYS A 86 6.37 4.03 0.67
C LYS A 86 6.72 4.84 -0.59
N ALA A 87 7.97 5.26 -0.74
CA ALA A 87 8.42 5.96 -1.94
C ALA A 87 8.34 5.06 -3.20
N LEU A 88 8.80 3.80 -3.09
CA LEU A 88 8.71 2.84 -4.19
C LEU A 88 7.25 2.50 -4.54
N ALA A 89 6.40 2.32 -3.53
CA ALA A 89 4.98 2.06 -3.74
C ALA A 89 4.28 3.24 -4.43
N ALA A 90 4.52 4.48 -3.96
CA ALA A 90 3.98 5.68 -4.59
C ALA A 90 4.44 5.81 -6.06
N LEU A 91 5.72 5.56 -6.34
CA LEU A 91 6.27 5.61 -7.70
C LEU A 91 5.63 4.54 -8.60
N TRP A 92 5.51 3.31 -8.11
CA TRP A 92 4.90 2.21 -8.84
C TRP A 92 3.42 2.47 -9.17
N LEU A 93 2.66 2.95 -8.19
CA LEU A 93 1.25 3.31 -8.36
C LEU A 93 1.10 4.50 -9.32
N PHE A 94 1.98 5.49 -9.23
CA PHE A 94 1.99 6.61 -10.17
C PHE A 94 2.31 6.15 -11.60
N TYR A 95 3.25 5.22 -11.76
CA TYR A 95 3.54 4.62 -13.06
C TYR A 95 2.33 3.84 -13.62
N ALA A 96 1.65 3.05 -12.80
CA ALA A 96 0.41 2.37 -13.18
C ALA A 96 -0.68 3.35 -13.66
N TYR A 97 -0.78 4.52 -13.01
CA TYR A 97 -1.63 5.62 -13.48
C TYR A 97 -1.19 6.17 -14.84
N LEU A 98 0.10 6.44 -15.04
CA LEU A 98 0.64 6.93 -16.32
C LEU A 98 0.41 5.94 -17.47
N CYS A 99 0.41 4.64 -17.18
CA CYS A 99 0.04 3.60 -18.14
C CYS A 99 -1.46 3.54 -18.46
N GLY A 100 -2.29 4.37 -17.80
CA GLY A 100 -3.73 4.44 -18.04
C GLY A 100 -4.54 3.29 -17.43
N LEU A 101 -3.98 2.56 -16.45
CA LEU A 101 -4.65 1.39 -15.88
C LEU A 101 -5.93 1.76 -15.11
N SER A 102 -5.85 2.78 -14.24
CA SER A 102 -6.98 3.34 -13.51
C SER A 102 -6.60 4.67 -12.85
N PRO A 103 -7.49 5.68 -12.81
CA PRO A 103 -7.27 6.92 -12.07
C PRO A 103 -7.17 6.68 -10.54
N ILE A 104 -7.71 5.57 -10.03
CA ILE A 104 -7.61 5.25 -8.59
C ILE A 104 -6.15 5.02 -8.18
N PHE A 105 -5.28 4.57 -9.09
CA PHE A 105 -3.86 4.43 -8.80
C PHE A 105 -3.19 5.76 -8.48
N LEU A 106 -3.66 6.89 -9.02
CA LEU A 106 -3.18 8.22 -8.64
C LEU A 106 -3.56 8.57 -7.20
N LEU A 107 -4.79 8.26 -6.78
CA LEU A 107 -5.25 8.48 -5.41
C LEU A 107 -4.42 7.63 -4.43
N LEU A 108 -4.20 6.36 -4.75
CA LEU A 108 -3.37 5.46 -3.94
C LEU A 108 -1.91 5.96 -3.88
N ALA A 109 -1.35 6.40 -5.01
CA ALA A 109 0.00 6.98 -5.05
C ALA A 109 0.11 8.24 -4.17
N ALA A 110 -0.91 9.10 -4.19
CA ALA A 110 -0.96 10.30 -3.35
C ALA A 110 -1.05 9.94 -1.85
N MET A 111 -1.81 8.90 -1.49
CA MET A 111 -1.87 8.40 -0.12
C MET A 111 -0.51 7.87 0.37
N ASP A 112 0.18 7.09 -0.46
CA ASP A 112 1.53 6.60 -0.13
C ASP A 112 2.57 7.73 -0.08
N ALA A 113 2.46 8.75 -0.94
CA ALA A 113 3.28 9.95 -0.87
C ALA A 113 3.03 10.75 0.42
N ALA A 114 1.77 10.87 0.87
CA ALA A 114 1.44 11.50 2.16
C ALA A 114 2.02 10.70 3.33
N ALA A 115 1.92 9.36 3.30
CA ALA A 115 2.53 8.49 4.30
C ALA A 115 4.06 8.62 4.32
N LEU A 116 4.70 8.72 3.15
CA LEU A 116 6.13 9.00 3.02
C LEU A 116 6.50 10.33 3.70
N LEU A 117 5.77 11.41 3.46
CA LEU A 117 6.03 12.71 4.08
C LEU A 117 5.93 12.65 5.61
N LEU A 118 4.96 11.90 6.14
CA LEU A 118 4.83 11.68 7.58
C LEU A 118 6.05 10.92 8.13
N LEU A 119 6.50 9.86 7.46
CA LEU A 119 7.69 9.10 7.87
C LEU A 119 8.97 9.95 7.80
N LEU A 120 9.17 10.73 6.73
CA LEU A 120 10.30 11.65 6.61
C LEU A 120 10.29 12.74 7.69
N SER A 121 9.11 13.26 8.03
CA SER A 121 8.98 14.24 9.11
C SER A 121 9.38 13.66 10.48
N SER A 122 9.12 12.37 10.70
CA SER A 122 9.53 11.65 11.92
C SER A 122 11.03 11.35 11.95
N LEU A 123 11.66 11.07 10.80
CA LEU A 123 13.11 10.88 10.66
C LEU A 123 13.92 12.15 10.91
N ARG A 124 13.39 13.31 10.52
CA ARG A 124 14.07 14.61 10.71
C ARG A 124 14.13 15.04 12.17
N ARG A 125 13.23 14.53 13.01
CA ARG A 125 13.11 14.91 14.43
C ARG A 125 13.77 13.92 15.40
N ARG A 126 14.27 12.79 14.89
CA ARG A 126 15.06 11.78 15.60
C ARG A 126 16.51 11.84 15.14
#